data_AF-A0A4Q4CQU3-F1
#
_entry.id   AF-A0A4Q4CQU3-F1
#
_cell.length_a   1.000
_cell.length_b   1.000
_cell.length_c   1.000
_cell.angle_alpha   90.00
_cell.angle_beta   90.00
_cell.angle_gamma   90.00
#
_symmetry.space_group_name_H-M   'P 1'
#
loop_
_entity.id
_entity.type
_entity.pdbx_description
1 polymer ?
#
loop_
_entity_poly.entity_id
_entity_poly.type
_entity_poly.pdbx_seq_one_letter_code
_entity_poly.pdbx_strand_id
1 'polypeptide(L)'
;MYDVALLIERRMEELDADQAVALHEGLDDTVRYHLLMPVQSSSALLASSLGAIGGSPVPVTEPGAVLEVQEELADAAEDDITASAALLTARGQEVTTTLTEDDPVDALV
;
A
#
# COMPACT_ATOMS: atom_id res chain seq x y z
N MET A 1 2.51 8.92 23.54
CA MET A 1 2.65 8.10 22.33
C MET A 1 2.04 8.88 21.19
N TYR A 2 2.78 9.02 20.08
CA TYR A 2 2.42 9.85 18.94
C TYR A 2 2.26 8.97 17.70
N ASP A 3 1.07 8.94 17.12
CA ASP A 3 0.76 8.09 15.97
C ASP A 3 0.93 8.86 14.66
N VAL A 4 1.64 8.25 13.71
CA VAL A 4 1.93 8.79 12.38
C VAL A 4 1.37 7.83 11.34
N ALA A 5 0.33 8.25 10.62
CA ALA A 5 -0.13 7.53 9.44
C ALA A 5 0.76 7.88 8.25
N LEU A 6 1.38 6.88 7.63
CA LEU A 6 2.22 7.05 6.44
C LEU A 6 1.61 6.28 5.27
N LEU A 7 1.08 7.03 4.31
CA LEU A 7 0.58 6.46 3.07
C LEU A 7 1.74 6.29 2.08
N ILE A 8 1.99 5.06 1.64
CA ILE A 8 3.00 4.75 0.63
C ILE A 8 2.35 4.04 -0.56
N GLU A 9 2.72 4.45 -1.78
CA GLU A 9 2.24 3.82 -3.01
C GLU A 9 3.23 2.76 -3.54
N ARG A 10 4.47 2.81 -3.04
CA ARG A 10 5.60 1.97 -3.47
C ARG A 10 6.53 1.74 -2.29
N ARG A 11 7.39 0.72 -2.40
CA ARG A 11 8.47 0.47 -1.45
C ARG A 11 9.28 1.72 -1.13
N MET A 12 9.51 1.96 0.16
CA MET A 12 10.39 3.01 0.66
C MET A 12 11.87 2.66 0.41
N GLU A 13 12.66 3.68 0.11
CA GLU A 13 14.12 3.62 0.17
C GLU A 13 14.64 4.06 1.54
N GLU A 14 15.94 3.82 1.81
CA GLU A 14 16.55 4.23 3.10
C GLU A 14 16.40 5.72 3.37
N LEU A 15 16.52 6.55 2.32
CA LEU A 15 16.40 8.00 2.43
C LEU A 15 14.99 8.42 2.85
N ASP A 16 13.95 7.76 2.34
CA ASP A 16 12.57 8.04 2.70
C ASP A 16 12.34 7.77 4.18
N ALA A 17 12.88 6.65 4.69
CA ALA A 17 12.77 6.28 6.09
C ALA A 17 13.55 7.25 7.00
N ASP A 18 14.75 7.68 6.59
CA ASP A 18 15.51 8.69 7.32
C ASP A 18 14.77 10.03 7.41
N GLN A 19 14.19 10.48 6.29
CA GLN A 19 13.41 11.73 6.25
C GLN A 19 12.15 11.63 7.11
N ALA A 20 11.43 10.51 7.04
CA ALA A 20 10.22 10.29 7.83
C ALA A 20 10.49 10.31 9.33
N VAL A 21 11.62 9.76 9.79
CA VAL A 21 12.04 9.81 11.20
C VAL A 21 12.51 11.21 11.61
N ALA A 22 13.28 11.88 10.75
CA ALA A 22 13.78 13.24 11.02
C ALA A 22 12.66 14.26 11.28
N LEU A 23 11.50 14.10 10.65
CA LEU A 23 10.33 14.97 10.87
C LEU A 23 9.79 14.95 12.32
N HIS A 24 10.13 13.90 13.07
CA HIS A 24 9.60 13.65 14.42
C HIS A 24 10.72 13.64 15.48
N GLU A 25 11.94 14.03 15.10
CA GLU A 25 13.04 14.20 16.05
C GLU A 25 12.70 15.26 17.09
N GLY A 26 12.96 14.95 18.36
CA GLY A 26 12.70 15.84 19.48
C GLY A 26 11.29 15.77 20.06
N LEU A 27 10.44 14.86 19.58
CA LEU A 27 9.25 14.47 20.34
C LEU A 27 9.67 13.69 21.59
N ASP A 28 9.14 14.07 22.75
CA ASP A 28 9.37 13.37 24.02
C ASP A 28 8.59 12.03 24.12
N ASP A 29 7.67 11.78 23.17
CA ASP A 29 6.82 10.60 23.07
C ASP A 29 7.36 9.56 22.10
N THR A 30 7.11 8.27 22.37
CA THR A 30 7.32 7.19 21.39
C THR A 30 6.45 7.41 20.16
N VAL A 31 7.06 7.36 18.97
CA VAL A 31 6.39 7.48 17.67
C VAL A 31 6.02 6.09 17.17
N ARG A 32 4.75 5.91 16.78
CA ARG A 32 4.24 4.71 16.12
C ARG A 32 3.82 5.05 14.69
N TYR A 33 4.42 4.38 13.73
CA TYR A 33 4.07 4.52 12.32
C TYR A 33 3.02 3.49 11.93
N HIS A 34 1.95 3.96 11.30
CA HIS A 34 0.93 3.13 10.65
C HIS A 34 1.13 3.24 9.16
N LEU A 35 1.79 2.25 8.57
CA LEU A 35 2.06 2.19 7.13
C LEU A 35 0.83 1.68 6.41
N LEU A 36 0.33 2.49 5.48
CA LEU A 36 -0.84 2.19 4.66
C LEU A 36 -0.38 2.10 3.21
N MET A 37 -0.73 1.02 2.52
CA MET A 37 -0.51 0.90 1.08
C MET A 37 -1.82 0.56 0.37
N PRO A 38 -2.33 1.46 -0.48
CA PRO A 38 -3.48 1.17 -1.31
C PRO A 38 -3.11 0.15 -2.39
N VAL A 39 -3.88 -0.93 -2.46
CA VAL A 39 -3.76 -1.94 -3.52
C VAL A 39 -4.93 -1.80 -4.48
N GLN A 40 -4.62 -1.62 -5.77
CA GLN A 40 -5.64 -1.48 -6.81
C GLN A 40 -6.14 -2.86 -7.23
N SER A 41 -7.42 -3.15 -7.01
CA SER A 41 -8.03 -4.39 -7.50
C SER A 41 -8.31 -4.28 -9.01
N SER A 42 -7.79 -5.23 -9.78
CA SER A 42 -7.95 -5.26 -11.25
C SER A 42 -9.41 -5.48 -11.67
N SER A 43 -10.25 -6.02 -10.78
CA SER A 43 -11.68 -6.20 -11.03
C SER A 43 -12.42 -4.87 -11.26
N ALA A 44 -12.04 -3.80 -10.56
CA ALA A 44 -12.61 -2.46 -10.74
C ALA A 44 -12.18 -1.82 -12.08
N LEU A 45 -10.94 -2.07 -12.51
CA LEU A 45 -10.42 -1.64 -13.81
C LEU A 45 -11.11 -2.38 -14.97
N LEU A 46 -11.38 -3.68 -14.82
CA LEU A 46 -12.13 -4.48 -15.79
C LEU A 46 -13.59 -4.03 -15.88
N ALA A 47 -14.27 -3.82 -14.74
CA ALA A 47 -15.64 -3.30 -14.73
C ALA A 47 -15.74 -1.91 -15.39
N SER A 48 -14.77 -1.04 -15.14
CA SER A 48 -14.67 0.29 -15.76
C SER A 48 -14.42 0.20 -17.27
N SER A 49 -13.57 -0.73 -17.70
CA SER A 49 -13.30 -1.00 -19.11
C SER A 49 -14.52 -1.58 -19.84
N LEU A 50 -15.33 -2.42 -19.19
CA LEU A 50 -16.59 -2.93 -19.75
C LEU A 50 -17.68 -1.84 -19.86
N GLY A 51 -17.70 -0.88 -18.93
CA GLY A 51 -18.65 0.24 -18.94
C GLY A 51 -18.32 1.34 -19.96
N ALA A 52 -17.04 1.54 -20.31
CA ALA A 52 -16.61 2.60 -21.23
C ALA A 52 -16.80 2.25 -22.72
N ILE A 53 -16.93 0.97 -23.07
CA ILE A 53 -16.92 0.50 -24.46
C ILE A 53 -18.36 0.21 -24.92
N GLY A 54 -19.10 1.25 -25.27
CA GLY A 54 -20.43 1.15 -25.87
C GLY A 54 -20.46 0.60 -27.31
N GLY A 55 -19.69 -0.44 -27.67
CA GLY A 55 -19.73 -0.91 -29.07
C GLY A 55 -19.02 -2.16 -29.55
N SER A 56 -18.14 -2.84 -28.80
CA SER A 56 -17.63 -4.16 -29.25
C SER A 56 -16.93 -4.91 -28.12
N PRO A 57 -17.21 -6.20 -27.89
CA PRO A 57 -16.52 -7.00 -26.89
C PRO A 57 -15.09 -7.27 -27.37
N VAL A 58 -14.11 -6.61 -26.74
CA VAL A 58 -12.71 -7.06 -26.78
C VAL A 58 -12.65 -8.40 -26.03
N PRO A 59 -11.90 -9.41 -26.50
CA PRO A 59 -11.92 -10.74 -25.91
C PRO A 59 -11.54 -10.65 -24.44
N VAL A 60 -12.41 -11.24 -23.62
CA VAL A 60 -12.23 -11.45 -22.18
C VAL A 60 -10.90 -12.19 -22.02
N THR A 61 -9.90 -11.55 -21.42
CA THR A 61 -8.74 -12.26 -20.87
C THR A 61 -9.27 -13.42 -20.03
N GLU A 62 -8.74 -14.63 -20.22
CA GLU A 62 -9.25 -15.82 -19.54
C GLU A 62 -9.39 -15.54 -18.04
N PRO A 63 -10.56 -15.80 -17.41
CA PRO A 63 -10.82 -15.41 -16.02
C PRO A 63 -9.74 -15.88 -15.03
N GLY A 64 -9.10 -17.03 -15.30
CA GLY A 64 -7.98 -17.54 -14.51
C GLY A 64 -6.71 -16.68 -14.59
N ALA A 65 -6.39 -16.13 -15.76
CA ALA A 65 -5.23 -15.26 -15.93
C ALA A 65 -5.39 -13.93 -15.18
N VAL A 66 -6.62 -13.43 -15.04
CA VAL A 66 -6.91 -12.23 -14.25
C VAL A 66 -6.71 -12.48 -12.75
N LEU A 67 -7.13 -13.65 -12.26
CA LEU A 67 -6.93 -14.02 -10.86
C LEU A 67 -5.44 -14.15 -10.53
N GLU A 68 -4.67 -14.84 -11.38
CA GLU A 68 -3.22 -15.02 -11.19
C GLU A 68 -2.47 -13.68 -11.13
N VAL A 69 -2.81 -12.73 -12.02
CA VAL A 69 -2.22 -11.38 -11.98
C VAL A 69 -2.61 -10.61 -10.72
N GLN A 70 -3.83 -10.79 -10.21
CA GLN A 70 -4.24 -10.14 -8.97
C GLN A 70 -3.50 -10.70 -7.75
N GLU A 71 -3.29 -12.01 -7.70
CA GLU A 71 -2.49 -12.66 -6.65
C GLU A 71 -1.03 -12.16 -6.70
N GLU A 72 -0.42 -12.10 -7.89
CA GLU A 72 0.95 -11.59 -8.05
C GLU A 72 1.10 -10.12 -7.62
N LEU A 73 0.10 -9.28 -7.91
CA LEU A 73 0.09 -7.88 -7.46
C LEU A 73 -0.06 -7.75 -5.94
N ALA A 74 -0.90 -8.60 -5.32
CA ALA A 74 -1.06 -8.62 -3.86
C ALA A 74 0.24 -9.05 -3.16
N ASP A 75 0.87 -10.13 -3.65
CA ASP A 75 2.15 -10.62 -3.13
C ASP A 75 3.25 -9.56 -3.26
N ALA A 76 3.32 -8.86 -4.40
CA ALA A 76 4.27 -7.77 -4.59
C ALA A 76 4.02 -6.59 -3.63
N ALA A 77 2.75 -6.24 -3.38
CA ALA A 77 2.40 -5.19 -2.43
C ALA A 77 2.75 -5.58 -0.99
N GLU A 78 2.52 -6.84 -0.60
CA GLU A 78 2.94 -7.36 0.70
C GLU A 78 4.46 -7.31 0.89
N ASP A 79 5.23 -7.66 -0.14
CA ASP A 79 6.70 -7.57 -0.12
C ASP A 79 7.17 -6.11 -0.02
N ASP A 80 6.51 -5.20 -0.72
CA ASP A 80 6.86 -3.78 -0.71
C ASP A 80 6.57 -3.11 0.65
N ILE A 81 5.38 -3.32 1.22
CA ILE A 81 5.01 -2.74 2.52
C ILE A 81 5.85 -3.35 3.65
N THR A 82 6.14 -4.65 3.61
CA THR A 82 6.96 -5.33 4.62
C THR A 82 8.40 -4.84 4.59
N ALA A 83 8.99 -4.71 3.41
CA ALA A 83 10.34 -4.16 3.28
C ALA A 83 10.41 -2.70 3.79
N SER A 84 9.39 -1.90 3.50
CA SER A 84 9.28 -0.51 3.97
C SER A 84 9.18 -0.44 5.50
N ALA A 85 8.35 -1.29 6.11
CA ALA A 85 8.23 -1.38 7.56
C ALA A 85 9.55 -1.83 8.23
N ALA A 86 10.31 -2.70 7.58
CA ALA A 86 11.61 -3.13 8.08
C ALA A 86 12.61 -1.96 8.16
N LEU A 87 12.58 -1.01 7.21
CA LEU A 87 13.44 0.17 7.24
C LEU A 87 13.15 1.08 8.45
N LEU A 88 11.87 1.30 8.77
CA LEU A 88 11.47 2.09 9.94
C LEU A 88 11.74 1.35 11.25
N THR A 89 11.48 0.03 11.29
CA THR A 89 11.78 -0.81 12.46
C THR A 89 13.29 -0.86 12.75
N ALA A 90 14.14 -0.92 11.71
CA ALA A 90 15.59 -0.86 11.88
C ALA A 90 16.09 0.47 12.49
N ARG A 91 15.28 1.53 12.40
CA ARG A 91 15.49 2.84 13.04
C ARG A 91 14.84 2.95 14.42
N GLY A 92 14.41 1.82 14.99
CA GLY A 92 13.85 1.73 16.33
C GLY A 92 12.41 2.22 16.46
N GLN A 93 11.70 2.43 15.36
CA GLN A 93 10.31 2.86 15.37
C GLN A 93 9.35 1.69 15.57
N GLU A 94 8.22 1.93 16.22
CA GLU A 94 7.11 0.97 16.22
C GLU A 94 6.33 1.10 14.91
N VAL A 95 6.05 -0.01 14.25
CA VAL A 95 5.39 -0.01 12.93
C VAL A 95 4.25 -1.01 12.89
N THR A 96 3.10 -0.57 12.40
CA THR A 96 1.98 -1.40 11.93
C THR A 96 1.86 -1.26 10.42
N THR A 97 1.40 -2.30 9.73
CA THR A 97 1.20 -2.29 8.29
C THR A 97 -0.24 -2.63 7.95
N THR A 98 -0.78 -2.00 6.91
CA THR A 98 -2.13 -2.24 6.43
C THR A 98 -2.16 -2.07 4.91
N LEU A 99 -2.51 -3.16 4.23
CA LEU A 99 -2.93 -3.11 2.83
C LEU A 99 -4.42 -2.80 2.78
N THR A 100 -4.84 -1.89 1.89
CA THR A 100 -6.24 -1.49 1.77
C THR A 100 -6.66 -1.35 0.31
N GLU A 101 -7.86 -1.82 -0.01
CA GLU A 101 -8.51 -1.56 -1.31
C GLU A 101 -9.44 -0.34 -1.23
N ASP A 102 -9.79 0.08 0.00
CA ASP A 102 -10.67 1.21 0.31
C ASP A 102 -9.89 2.50 0.59
N ASP A 103 -10.59 3.61 0.88
CA ASP A 103 -9.94 4.87 1.24
C ASP A 103 -8.98 4.65 2.42
N PRO A 104 -7.69 5.01 2.28
CA PRO A 104 -6.68 4.69 3.28
C PRO A 104 -6.90 5.39 4.62
N VAL A 105 -7.68 6.47 4.65
CA VAL A 105 -8.06 7.13 5.91
C VAL A 105 -9.05 6.26 6.68
N ASP A 106 -9.99 5.61 5.98
CA ASP A 106 -10.98 4.72 6.59
C ASP A 106 -10.35 3.41 7.10
N ALA A 107 -9.21 3.02 6.55
CA ALA A 107 -8.46 1.82 6.95
C ALA A 107 -7.63 2.01 8.24
N LEU A 108 -7.47 3.23 8.74
CA LEU A 108 -6.72 3.52 9.96
C LEU A 108 -7.59 3.23 11.21
N VAL A 109 -7.28 2.17 11.96
CA VAL A 109 -8.03 1.71 13.15
C VAL A 109 -7.22 1.72 14.44
#